data_AF-A0A920NUU4-F1
#
_entry.id   AF-A0A920NUU4-F1
#
_cell.length_a   1.000
_cell.length_b   1.000
_cell.length_c   1.000
_cell.angle_alpha   90.00
_cell.angle_beta   90.00
_cell.angle_gamma   90.00
#
_symmetry.space_group_name_H-M   'P 1'
#
loop_
_entity.id
_entity.type
_entity.pdbx_description
1 polymer ?
#
loop_
_entity_poly.entity_id
_entity_poly.type
_entity_poly.pdbx_seq_one_letter_code
_entity_poly.pdbx_strand_id
1 'polypeptide(L)'
;MNPFKRELLDCCKEVMIFLPNLNKPVIAEVHGVATAAGCQLVASCDLAYADTNTRFATPGVNIGLFCHTPLVPVSRTIAKKHSMEMLLLGDLIDATEAKRFGLINDVFGPEELHEKVMEVPKGLFVQNLPMY
;
A
#
# COMPACT_ATOMS: atom_id res chain seq x y z
N MET A 1 -2.43 16.88 -22.66
CA MET A 1 -1.48 15.98 -21.97
C MET A 1 -0.62 15.30 -23.03
N ASN A 2 0.70 15.31 -22.87
CA ASN A 2 1.64 14.64 -23.80
C ASN A 2 1.28 13.14 -23.92
N PRO A 3 1.28 12.54 -25.13
CA PRO A 3 0.97 11.12 -25.35
C PRO A 3 1.72 10.17 -24.41
N PHE A 4 3.02 10.40 -24.18
CA PHE A 4 3.84 9.61 -23.26
C PHE A 4 3.30 9.64 -21.81
N LYS A 5 2.88 10.81 -21.33
CA LYS A 5 2.33 10.95 -19.98
C LYS A 5 1.00 10.21 -19.83
N ARG A 6 0.21 10.13 -20.92
CA ARG A 6 -1.05 9.39 -20.93
C ARG A 6 -0.78 7.89 -20.87
N GLU A 7 0.07 7.39 -21.74
CA GLU A 7 0.46 5.98 -21.80
C GLU A 7 1.06 5.48 -20.47
N LEU A 8 1.94 6.27 -19.85
CA LEU A 8 2.48 5.97 -18.53
C LEU A 8 1.38 5.86 -17.46
N LEU A 9 0.45 6.82 -17.42
CA LEU A 9 -0.65 6.79 -16.45
C LEU A 9 -1.61 5.63 -16.71
N ASP A 10 -1.85 5.27 -17.98
CA ASP A 10 -2.67 4.12 -18.36
C ASP A 10 -2.01 2.81 -17.90
N CYS A 11 -0.71 2.63 -18.10
CA CYS A 11 0.04 1.47 -17.59
C CYS A 11 -0.01 1.38 -16.04
N CYS A 12 0.23 2.49 -15.33
CA CYS A 12 0.11 2.50 -13.86
C CYS A 12 -1.32 2.14 -13.40
N LYS A 13 -2.33 2.63 -14.11
CA LYS A 13 -3.74 2.35 -13.83
C LYS A 13 -4.07 0.87 -14.04
N GLU A 14 -3.54 0.22 -15.07
CA GLU A 14 -3.77 -1.21 -15.33
C GLU A 14 -3.34 -2.06 -14.14
N VAL A 15 -2.15 -1.83 -13.59
CA VAL A 15 -1.66 -2.55 -12.40
C VAL A 15 -2.58 -2.35 -11.20
N MET A 16 -3.01 -1.11 -10.96
CA MET A 16 -3.81 -0.75 -9.79
C MET A 16 -5.26 -1.24 -9.89
N ILE A 17 -5.80 -1.40 -11.10
CA ILE A 17 -7.11 -2.02 -11.34
C ILE A 17 -6.99 -3.54 -11.30
N PHE A 18 -5.88 -4.11 -11.77
CA PHE A 18 -5.69 -5.55 -11.81
C PHE A 18 -5.75 -6.20 -10.43
N LEU A 19 -5.08 -5.61 -9.44
CA LEU A 19 -4.98 -6.17 -8.08
C LEU A 19 -6.31 -6.49 -7.40
N PRO A 20 -7.27 -5.53 -7.25
CA PRO A 20 -8.55 -5.83 -6.63
C PRO A 20 -9.46 -6.76 -7.44
N ASN A 21 -9.11 -7.05 -8.70
CA ASN A 21 -9.85 -7.99 -9.56
C ASN A 21 -9.26 -9.41 -9.55
N LEU A 22 -8.21 -9.67 -8.76
CA LEU A 22 -7.65 -11.01 -8.61
C LEU A 22 -8.55 -11.89 -7.74
N ASN A 23 -8.77 -13.13 -8.17
CA ASN A 23 -9.49 -14.15 -7.38
C ASN A 23 -8.61 -14.77 -6.28
N LYS A 24 -7.50 -14.14 -5.93
CA LYS A 24 -6.54 -14.62 -4.94
C LYS A 24 -6.14 -13.45 -4.05
N PRO A 25 -6.03 -13.66 -2.72
CA PRO A 25 -5.51 -12.64 -1.81
C PRO A 25 -4.11 -12.20 -2.22
N VAL A 26 -3.87 -10.90 -2.20
CA VAL A 26 -2.59 -10.26 -2.44
C VAL A 26 -2.04 -9.73 -1.11
N ILE A 27 -0.83 -10.16 -0.75
CA ILE A 27 -0.13 -9.75 0.46
C ILE A 27 1.11 -8.95 0.06
N ALA A 28 1.23 -7.71 0.55
CA ALA A 28 2.42 -6.89 0.37
C ALA A 28 3.45 -7.14 1.47
N GLU A 29 4.68 -7.46 1.05
CA GLU A 29 5.89 -7.45 1.88
C GLU A 29 6.70 -6.20 1.52
N VAL A 30 6.78 -5.22 2.43
CA VAL A 30 7.26 -3.87 2.11
C VAL A 30 8.58 -3.57 2.80
N HIS A 31 9.58 -3.24 1.99
CA HIS A 31 10.91 -2.82 2.42
C HIS A 31 11.23 -1.39 1.96
N GLY A 32 12.06 -0.69 2.74
CA GLY A 32 12.65 0.58 2.33
C GLY A 32 11.64 1.73 2.28
N VAL A 33 11.35 2.28 1.11
CA VAL A 33 10.52 3.49 1.00
C VAL A 33 9.41 3.30 -0.04
N ALA A 34 8.16 3.35 0.41
CA ALA A 34 6.96 3.23 -0.43
C ALA A 34 6.25 4.59 -0.53
N THR A 35 6.52 5.33 -1.61
CA THR A 35 5.95 6.68 -1.80
C THR A 35 5.12 6.80 -3.06
N ALA A 36 4.18 7.75 -3.08
CA ALA A 36 3.32 8.05 -4.22
C ALA A 36 2.62 6.78 -4.75
N ALA A 37 2.94 6.32 -5.97
CA ALA A 37 2.37 5.10 -6.54
C ALA A 37 2.79 3.83 -5.76
N GLY A 38 3.94 3.82 -5.09
CA GLY A 38 4.32 2.71 -4.20
C GLY A 38 3.41 2.63 -2.97
N CYS A 39 3.05 3.77 -2.37
CA CYS A 39 2.07 3.81 -1.28
C CYS A 39 0.67 3.41 -1.77
N GLN A 40 0.29 3.84 -2.98
CA GLN A 40 -0.94 3.40 -3.65
C GLN A 40 -0.99 1.88 -3.81
N LEU A 41 0.12 1.26 -4.22
CA LEU A 41 0.23 -0.18 -4.43
C LEU A 41 -0.02 -0.94 -3.12
N VAL A 42 0.65 -0.52 -2.06
CA VAL A 42 0.49 -1.11 -0.71
C VAL A 42 -0.96 -1.02 -0.24
N ALA A 43 -1.57 0.16 -0.36
CA ALA A 43 -2.96 0.37 0.04
C ALA A 43 -3.98 -0.41 -0.81
N SER A 44 -3.58 -0.90 -1.99
CA SER A 44 -4.44 -1.67 -2.90
C SER A 44 -4.35 -3.19 -2.67
N CYS A 45 -3.38 -3.67 -1.88
CA CYS A 45 -3.27 -5.07 -1.50
C CYS A 45 -4.29 -5.42 -0.40
N ASP A 46 -4.67 -6.69 -0.29
CA ASP A 46 -5.61 -7.16 0.74
C ASP A 46 -5.00 -7.11 2.14
N LEU A 47 -3.71 -7.47 2.24
CA LEU A 47 -2.91 -7.37 3.45
C LEU A 47 -1.56 -6.74 3.12
N ALA A 48 -0.96 -6.07 4.10
CA ALA A 48 0.35 -5.47 3.97
C ALA A 48 1.14 -5.57 5.28
N TYR A 49 2.41 -5.91 5.17
CA TYR A 49 3.36 -5.98 6.28
C TYR A 49 4.66 -5.31 5.87
N ALA A 50 5.36 -4.71 6.83
CA ALA A 50 6.57 -3.97 6.54
C ALA A 50 7.68 -4.27 7.55
N ASP A 51 8.93 -4.05 7.16
CA ASP A 51 9.99 -3.99 8.16
C ASP A 51 9.99 -2.64 8.91
N THR A 52 10.62 -2.62 10.08
CA THR A 52 10.75 -1.43 10.95
C THR A 52 11.46 -0.23 10.30
N ASN A 53 12.30 -0.44 9.29
CA ASN A 53 12.98 0.63 8.56
C ASN A 53 12.10 1.23 7.46
N THR A 54 10.98 0.58 7.13
CA THR A 54 10.11 1.04 6.05
C THR A 54 9.48 2.41 6.36
N ARG A 55 9.37 3.24 5.32
CA ARG A 55 8.69 4.55 5.36
C ARG A 55 7.67 4.69 4.25
N PHE A 56 6.60 5.45 4.52
CA PHE A 56 5.49 5.67 3.59
C PHE A 56 5.20 7.16 3.43
N ALA A 57 4.86 7.60 2.22
CA ALA A 57 4.34 8.97 2.00
C ALA A 57 3.53 9.10 0.72
N THR A 58 2.76 10.17 0.64
CA THR A 58 2.17 10.67 -0.62
C THR A 58 2.68 12.09 -0.91
N PRO A 59 3.96 12.25 -1.29
CA PRO A 59 4.67 13.53 -1.23
C PRO A 59 4.41 14.46 -2.43
N GLY A 60 3.30 14.29 -3.15
CA GLY A 60 3.01 15.07 -4.35
C GLY A 60 3.05 16.58 -4.09
N VAL A 61 2.58 17.01 -2.92
CA VAL A 61 2.50 18.43 -2.53
C VAL A 61 3.88 19.10 -2.49
N ASN A 62 4.93 18.33 -2.17
CA ASN A 62 6.31 18.82 -2.09
C ASN A 62 6.90 19.17 -3.46
N ILE A 63 6.24 18.73 -4.55
CA ILE A 63 6.61 19.03 -5.94
C ILE A 63 5.50 19.76 -6.69
N GLY A 64 4.54 20.38 -5.98
CA GLY A 64 3.44 21.14 -6.57
C GLY A 64 2.41 20.26 -7.28
N LEU A 65 2.35 18.97 -6.97
CA LEU A 65 1.36 18.03 -7.48
C LEU A 65 0.43 17.58 -6.35
N PHE A 66 -0.72 17.01 -6.71
CA PHE A 66 -1.57 16.34 -5.73
C PHE A 66 -1.70 14.88 -6.13
N CYS A 67 -1.50 13.98 -5.16
CA CYS A 67 -1.55 12.53 -5.37
C CYS A 67 -3.01 12.02 -5.48
N HIS A 68 -3.74 12.49 -6.50
CA HIS A 68 -5.14 12.10 -6.74
C HIS A 68 -5.30 10.59 -6.94
N THR A 69 -4.35 9.94 -7.62
CA THR A 69 -4.40 8.50 -7.87
C THR A 69 -4.09 7.69 -6.61
N PRO A 70 -3.02 7.97 -5.82
CA PRO A 70 -2.82 7.35 -4.51
C PRO A 70 -3.94 7.61 -3.51
N LEU A 71 -4.58 8.78 -3.53
CA LEU A 71 -5.67 9.12 -2.62
C LEU A 71 -6.80 8.08 -2.66
N VAL A 72 -7.12 7.51 -3.82
CA VAL A 72 -8.27 6.60 -3.97
C VAL A 72 -8.14 5.37 -3.06
N PRO A 73 -7.11 4.51 -3.18
CA PRO A 73 -6.96 3.37 -2.27
C PRO A 73 -6.60 3.81 -0.85
N VAL A 74 -5.70 4.79 -0.67
CA VAL A 74 -5.29 5.22 0.69
C VAL A 74 -6.50 5.68 1.52
N SER A 75 -7.40 6.50 0.96
CA SER A 75 -8.61 6.95 1.68
C SER A 75 -9.67 5.86 1.91
N ARG A 76 -9.58 4.72 1.20
CA ARG A 76 -10.43 3.55 1.44
C ARG A 76 -9.85 2.64 2.52
N THR A 77 -8.53 2.63 2.65
CA THR A 77 -7.80 1.79 3.62
C THR A 77 -7.72 2.44 5.00
N ILE A 78 -7.45 3.75 5.08
CA ILE A 78 -7.25 4.44 6.37
C ILE A 78 -8.26 5.54 6.64
N ALA A 79 -8.35 5.96 7.91
CA ALA A 79 -9.27 7.02 8.32
C ALA A 79 -9.01 8.35 7.57
N LYS A 80 -10.08 9.07 7.25
CA LYS A 80 -10.04 10.32 6.48
C LYS A 80 -8.99 11.33 6.97
N LYS A 81 -8.82 11.49 8.29
CA LYS A 81 -7.85 12.45 8.82
C LYS A 81 -6.41 12.05 8.50
N HIS A 82 -6.08 10.76 8.68
CA HIS A 82 -4.76 10.23 8.37
C HIS A 82 -4.46 10.25 6.87
N SER A 83 -5.45 9.92 6.03
CA SER A 83 -5.27 10.03 4.58
C SER A 83 -5.00 11.49 4.16
N MET A 84 -5.74 12.45 4.72
CA MET A 84 -5.54 13.86 4.39
C MET A 84 -4.24 14.42 4.96
N GLU A 85 -3.80 13.95 6.12
CA GLU A 85 -2.49 14.27 6.70
C GLU A 85 -1.37 13.86 5.75
N MET A 86 -1.35 12.60 5.31
CA MET A 86 -0.35 12.10 4.35
C MET A 86 -0.38 12.88 3.02
N LEU A 87 -1.56 13.25 2.52
CA LEU A 87 -1.72 13.91 1.22
C LEU A 87 -1.41 15.40 1.24
N LEU A 88 -1.76 16.10 2.31
CA LEU A 88 -1.62 17.55 2.41
C LEU A 88 -0.26 17.97 2.97
N LEU A 89 0.34 17.14 3.84
CA LEU A 89 1.65 17.41 4.41
C LEU A 89 2.76 16.76 3.59
N GLY A 90 2.52 15.56 3.05
CA GLY A 90 3.49 14.86 2.22
C GLY A 90 4.70 14.31 2.99
N ASP A 91 4.67 14.33 4.32
CA ASP A 91 5.74 13.83 5.18
C ASP A 91 5.85 12.30 5.15
N LEU A 92 7.05 11.80 5.42
CA LEU A 92 7.28 10.37 5.61
C LEU A 92 6.78 9.95 6.99
N ILE A 93 5.87 8.99 7.00
CA ILE A 93 5.50 8.26 8.21
C ILE A 93 6.31 6.97 8.30
N ASP A 94 6.62 6.54 9.52
CA ASP A 94 7.29 5.26 9.74
C ASP A 94 6.32 4.08 9.73
N ALA A 95 6.88 2.86 9.70
CA ALA A 95 6.10 1.63 9.66
C ALA A 95 5.16 1.49 10.87
N THR A 96 5.59 1.92 12.05
CA THR A 96 4.76 1.88 13.26
C THR A 96 3.56 2.82 13.15
N GLU A 97 3.76 4.02 12.64
CA GLU A 97 2.67 4.95 12.36
C GLU A 97 1.77 4.47 11.22
N ALA A 98 2.33 3.90 10.16
CA ALA A 98 1.56 3.29 9.09
C ALA A 98 0.64 2.17 9.61
N LYS A 99 1.12 1.34 10.54
CA LYS A 99 0.30 0.34 11.25
C LYS A 99 -0.79 1.02 12.07
N ARG A 100 -0.46 2.06 12.84
CA ARG A 100 -1.42 2.83 13.66
C ARG A 100 -2.53 3.47 12.80
N PHE A 101 -2.19 3.95 11.61
CA PHE A 101 -3.17 4.49 10.65
C PHE A 101 -4.06 3.42 10.04
N GLY A 102 -3.67 2.15 10.11
CA GLY A 102 -4.32 1.03 9.43
C GLY A 102 -3.89 0.87 7.97
N LEU A 103 -2.79 1.53 7.55
CA LEU A 103 -2.27 1.41 6.18
C LEU A 103 -1.65 0.04 5.93
N ILE A 104 -1.08 -0.57 6.98
CA ILE A 104 -0.51 -1.92 6.99
C ILE A 104 -0.99 -2.66 8.24
N ASN A 105 -0.97 -4.00 8.19
CA ASN A 105 -1.44 -4.88 9.25
C ASN A 105 -0.44 -4.99 10.40
N ASP A 106 0.85 -5.20 10.11
CA ASP A 106 1.89 -5.31 11.13
C ASP A 106 3.28 -4.92 10.62
N VAL A 107 4.23 -4.83 11.56
CA VAL A 107 5.62 -4.44 11.37
C VAL A 107 6.52 -5.44 12.08
N PHE A 108 7.59 -5.87 11.41
CA PHE A 108 8.55 -6.82 11.94
C PHE A 108 10.00 -6.33 11.80
N GLY A 109 10.95 -7.01 12.46
CA GLY A 109 12.36 -6.81 12.18
C GLY A 109 12.68 -7.12 10.70
N PRO A 110 13.67 -6.45 10.07
CA PRO A 110 14.00 -6.69 8.67
C PRO A 110 14.32 -8.15 8.33
N GLU A 111 14.96 -8.85 9.26
CA GLU A 111 15.32 -10.27 9.10
C GLU A 111 14.12 -11.22 9.34
N GLU A 112 13.08 -10.77 10.05
CA GLU A 112 11.92 -11.58 10.41
C GLU A 112 10.75 -11.41 9.44
N LEU A 113 10.71 -10.28 8.71
CA LEU A 113 9.55 -9.88 7.89
C LEU A 113 9.14 -11.00 6.92
N HIS A 114 10.09 -11.52 6.15
CA HIS A 114 9.80 -12.53 5.13
C HIS A 114 9.19 -13.80 5.73
N GLU A 115 9.79 -14.30 6.82
CA GLU A 115 9.29 -15.49 7.52
C GLU A 115 7.84 -15.27 7.99
N LYS A 116 7.56 -14.13 8.61
CA LYS A 116 6.22 -13.79 9.10
C LYS A 116 5.20 -13.64 7.99
N VAL A 117 5.55 -12.99 6.89
CA VAL A 117 4.67 -12.86 5.73
C VAL A 117 4.33 -14.24 5.15
N MET A 118 5.32 -15.14 5.05
CA MET A 118 5.12 -16.50 4.53
C MET A 118 4.30 -17.41 5.46
N GLU A 119 4.10 -17.05 6.73
CA GLU A 119 3.17 -17.72 7.64
C GLU A 119 1.71 -17.33 7.39
N VAL A 120 1.44 -16.10 6.90
CA VAL A 120 0.07 -15.57 6.74
C VAL A 120 -0.80 -16.44 5.82
N PRO A 121 -0.36 -16.86 4.61
CA PRO A 121 -1.15 -17.75 3.77
C PRO A 121 -1.50 -19.07 4.45
N LYS A 122 -0.61 -19.64 5.27
CA LYS A 122 -0.88 -20.91 5.97
C LYS A 122 -2.09 -20.78 6.89
N GLY A 123 -2.24 -19.63 7.56
CA GLY A 123 -3.42 -19.31 8.35
C GLY A 123 -4.71 -19.15 7.52
N LEU A 124 -4.61 -18.57 6.32
CA LEU A 124 -5.72 -18.43 5.37
C LEU A 124 -6.20 -19.79 4.84
N PHE A 125 -5.26 -20.69 4.47
CA PHE A 125 -5.61 -21.99 3.88
C PHE A 125 -6.23 -22.97 4.89
N VAL A 126 -5.95 -22.85 6.19
CA VAL A 126 -6.63 -23.65 7.23
C VAL A 126 -8.13 -23.32 7.33
N GLN A 127 -8.55 -22.13 6.87
CA GLN A 127 -9.95 -21.68 6.92
C GLN A 127 -10.73 -21.93 5.62
N ASN A 128 -10.14 -22.61 4.63
CA ASN A 128 -10.87 -23.05 3.44
C ASN A 128 -11.79 -24.24 3.76
N LEU A 129 -12.90 -23.94 4.46
CA LEU A 129 -14.18 -24.59 4.20
C LEU A 129 -14.43 -24.56 2.68
N PRO A 130 -15.03 -25.61 2.10
CA PRO A 130 -15.29 -25.65 0.67
C PRO A 130 -16.10 -24.41 0.28
N MET A 131 -15.46 -23.50 -0.46
CA MET A 131 -16.15 -22.48 -1.23
C MET A 131 -16.91 -23.25 -2.31
N TYR A 132 -18.23 -23.19 -2.25
CA TYR A 132 -19.17 -23.84 -3.17
C TYR A 132 -18.78 -23.66 -4.65
#